data_AF-A0A4V3I6K8-F1
#
_entry.id   AF-A0A4V3I6K8-F1
#
_cell.length_a   1.000
_cell.length_b   1.000
_cell.length_c   1.000
_cell.angle_alpha   90.00
_cell.angle_beta   90.00
_cell.angle_gamma   90.00
#
_symmetry.space_group_name_H-M   'P 1'
#
loop_
_entity.id
_entity.type
_entity.pdbx_description
1 polymer ?
#
loop_
_entity_poly.entity_id
_entity_poly.type
_entity_poly.pdbx_seq_one_letter_code
_entity_poly.pdbx_strand_id
1 'polypeptide(L)'
;MSTPEVTDVRTCRFPGCDEPVEATPGVGRPPAYCTDPAHNKSAAWQARRAEAGQRTVEDEKFPVDAARQRASMLNAQVAGMAEHFQQQFALLVGELHTVADPDAAEAQIEAMKADAAEQVASAAARANRAETAMREAEADRAEADAAAEESAALAVELRTALQALQQRAATLEEDLFTASEDAVRAATEIATLADQKGTLSADNTAITAQLLEAREMLTATAAAKDEAVAAARDAAVLASSATARAEHAETETASTRNQLDQARTEREAARAEALVLTGRLEMVISERDSAVAQVARERSYAEQRVTDVRAAHEQQVALLRAELEQSHMGERE
;
A
#
# COMPACT_ATOMS: atom_id res chain seq x y z
N MET A 1 11.32 -89.18 -45.64
CA MET A 1 10.98 -90.05 -46.78
C MET A 1 11.77 -91.34 -46.65
N SER A 2 11.06 -92.46 -46.60
CA SER A 2 11.57 -93.80 -46.34
C SER A 2 12.54 -94.29 -47.42
N THR A 3 13.65 -94.88 -47.00
CA THR A 3 14.56 -95.67 -47.85
C THR A 3 13.97 -97.07 -48.08
N PRO A 4 13.89 -97.59 -49.32
CA PRO A 4 13.43 -98.94 -49.59
C PRO A 4 14.52 -99.96 -49.24
N GLU A 5 14.09 -101.01 -48.54
CA GLU A 5 14.87 -102.17 -48.13
C GLU A 5 15.09 -103.09 -49.35
N VAL A 6 16.33 -103.14 -49.86
CA VAL A 6 16.73 -104.09 -50.91
C VAL A 6 17.15 -105.38 -50.22
N THR A 7 16.29 -106.39 -50.28
CA THR A 7 16.64 -107.76 -49.90
C THR A 7 17.50 -108.39 -51.01
N ASP A 8 18.82 -108.33 -50.82
CA ASP A 8 19.84 -108.96 -51.68
C ASP A 8 19.72 -110.50 -51.57
N VAL A 9 18.96 -111.13 -52.47
CA VAL A 9 18.84 -112.59 -52.55
C VAL A 9 20.15 -113.16 -53.12
N ARG A 10 21.02 -113.68 -52.25
CA ARG A 10 22.27 -114.33 -52.64
C ARG A 10 22.08 -115.82 -52.87
N THR A 11 22.71 -116.37 -53.91
CA THR A 11 22.72 -117.80 -54.22
C THR A 11 23.89 -118.54 -53.58
N CYS A 12 23.74 -119.85 -53.39
CA CYS A 12 24.71 -120.73 -52.75
C CYS A 12 26.08 -120.73 -53.48
N ARG A 13 27.21 -120.64 -52.75
CA ARG A 13 28.57 -120.61 -53.35
C ARG A 13 29.12 -122.01 -53.72
N PHE A 14 28.32 -123.06 -53.58
CA PHE A 14 28.71 -124.42 -53.96
C PHE A 14 28.67 -124.57 -55.50
N PRO A 15 29.71 -125.16 -56.15
CA PRO A 15 29.71 -125.34 -57.60
C PRO A 15 28.46 -126.08 -58.09
N GLY A 16 27.68 -125.47 -59.00
CA GLY A 16 26.48 -126.07 -59.59
C GLY A 16 25.19 -125.95 -58.76
N CYS A 17 25.16 -125.18 -57.68
CA CYS A 17 23.96 -124.94 -56.88
C CYS A 17 23.49 -123.49 -56.99
N ASP A 18 22.26 -123.28 -57.48
CA ASP A 18 21.63 -121.96 -57.61
C ASP A 18 20.57 -121.69 -56.51
N GLU A 19 20.53 -122.49 -55.45
CA GLU A 19 19.57 -122.28 -54.36
C GLU A 19 19.81 -120.95 -53.63
N PRO A 20 18.75 -120.19 -53.32
CA PRO A 20 18.86 -118.97 -52.54
C PRO A 20 19.30 -119.29 -51.10
N VAL A 21 20.26 -118.54 -50.60
CA VAL A 21 20.71 -118.63 -49.22
C VAL A 21 19.76 -117.80 -48.35
N GLU A 22 19.11 -118.45 -47.38
CA GLU A 22 18.24 -117.76 -46.43
C GLU A 22 19.03 -116.70 -45.64
N ALA A 23 18.64 -115.43 -45.79
CA ALA A 23 19.20 -114.34 -45.01
C ALA A 23 18.70 -114.45 -43.56
N THR A 24 19.57 -114.85 -42.64
CA THR A 24 19.25 -114.84 -41.20
C THR A 24 19.19 -113.38 -40.71
N PRO A 25 18.06 -112.88 -40.17
CA PRO A 25 17.99 -111.52 -39.65
C PRO A 25 18.81 -111.42 -38.36
N GLY A 26 19.97 -110.77 -38.42
CA GLY A 26 20.87 -110.60 -37.28
C GLY A 26 22.18 -109.89 -37.66
N VAL A 27 22.83 -109.25 -36.68
CA VAL A 27 24.10 -108.54 -36.87
C VAL A 27 25.23 -109.57 -37.00
N GLY A 28 25.53 -109.99 -38.23
CA GLY A 28 26.56 -110.99 -38.53
C GLY A 28 26.74 -111.18 -40.04
N ARG A 29 27.89 -111.74 -40.45
CA ARG A 29 28.14 -112.04 -41.87
C ARG A 29 27.16 -113.12 -42.34
N PRO A 30 26.30 -112.86 -43.35
CA PRO A 30 25.33 -113.85 -43.83
C PRO A 30 26.00 -115.15 -44.28
N PRO A 31 25.34 -116.31 -44.12
CA PRO A 31 25.87 -117.59 -44.57
C PRO A 31 26.15 -117.59 -46.09
N ALA A 32 27.15 -118.36 -46.51
CA ALA A 32 27.60 -118.41 -47.90
C ALA A 32 27.05 -119.62 -48.69
N TYR A 33 26.32 -120.52 -48.02
CA TYR A 33 25.79 -121.76 -48.58
C TYR A 33 24.34 -121.95 -48.13
N CYS A 34 23.53 -122.68 -48.92
CA CYS A 34 22.14 -123.01 -48.58
C CYS A 34 22.06 -124.00 -47.41
N THR A 35 20.84 -124.36 -47.01
CA THR A 35 20.55 -125.23 -45.86
C THR A 35 20.89 -126.71 -46.10
N ASP A 36 21.32 -127.09 -47.31
CA ASP A 36 21.81 -128.43 -47.62
C ASP A 36 23.12 -128.74 -46.85
N PRO A 37 23.14 -129.75 -45.95
CA PRO A 37 24.35 -130.13 -45.21
C PRO A 37 25.54 -130.52 -46.10
N ALA A 38 25.30 -130.97 -47.34
CA ALA A 38 26.34 -131.28 -48.31
C ALA A 38 27.03 -130.02 -48.88
N HIS A 39 26.38 -128.85 -48.82
CA HIS A 39 26.90 -127.59 -49.34
C HIS A 39 27.62 -126.80 -48.24
N ASN A 40 28.87 -127.16 -48.00
CA ASN A 40 29.73 -126.48 -47.06
C ASN A 40 31.10 -126.16 -47.66
N LYS A 41 31.91 -125.34 -46.97
CA LYS A 41 33.23 -124.87 -47.46
C LYS A 41 34.18 -126.02 -47.79
N SER A 42 34.19 -127.07 -46.96
CA SER A 42 35.00 -128.27 -47.16
C SER A 42 34.58 -129.05 -48.39
N ALA A 43 33.27 -129.26 -48.59
CA ALA A 43 32.74 -129.94 -49.75
C ALA A 43 32.93 -129.12 -51.04
N ALA A 44 32.72 -127.80 -51.00
CA ALA A 44 32.97 -126.91 -52.15
C ALA A 44 34.45 -126.88 -52.54
N TRP A 45 35.37 -127.00 -51.57
CA TRP A 45 36.80 -127.13 -51.84
C TRP A 45 37.15 -128.50 -52.44
N GLN A 46 36.55 -129.60 -51.95
CA GLN A 46 36.73 -130.92 -52.55
C GLN A 46 36.15 -131.02 -53.96
N ALA A 47 34.96 -130.46 -54.22
CA ALA A 47 34.33 -130.39 -55.54
C ALA A 47 35.20 -129.60 -56.54
N ARG A 48 35.73 -128.44 -56.14
CA ARG A 48 36.67 -127.66 -56.98
C ARG A 48 38.00 -128.40 -57.22
N ARG A 49 38.43 -129.23 -56.27
CA ARG A 49 39.64 -130.06 -56.42
C ARG A 49 39.39 -131.28 -57.32
N ALA A 50 38.16 -131.80 -57.34
CA ALA A 50 37.74 -132.86 -58.27
C ALA A 50 37.58 -132.33 -59.71
N GLU A 51 37.09 -131.10 -59.90
CA GLU A 51 37.09 -130.43 -61.21
C GLU A 51 38.49 -130.00 -61.68
N ALA A 52 39.45 -129.83 -60.76
CA ALA A 52 40.85 -129.49 -61.04
C ALA A 52 41.78 -130.73 -61.12
N GLY A 53 41.28 -131.85 -61.66
CA GLY A 53 42.02 -133.10 -61.83
C GLY A 53 43.27 -133.01 -62.71
N GLN A 54 44.41 -133.41 -62.12
CA GLN A 54 45.53 -134.17 -62.71
C GLN A 54 46.26 -133.60 -63.95
N ARG A 55 47.43 -132.99 -63.70
CA ARG A 55 48.58 -133.03 -64.62
C ARG A 55 49.75 -133.76 -63.95
N THR A 56 49.86 -135.05 -64.20
CA THR A 56 51.09 -135.84 -64.03
C THR A 56 51.79 -135.87 -65.38
N VAL A 57 53.00 -135.31 -65.46
CA VAL A 57 53.90 -135.52 -66.59
C VAL A 57 55.10 -136.31 -66.07
N GLU A 58 55.26 -137.47 -66.68
CA GLU A 58 56.26 -138.49 -66.39
C GLU A 58 57.69 -138.00 -66.60
N ASP A 59 58.54 -138.69 -65.85
CA ASP A 59 59.99 -138.64 -65.80
C ASP A 59 60.56 -139.48 -66.96
N GLU A 60 61.35 -138.90 -67.87
CA GLU A 60 62.42 -139.65 -68.54
C GLU A 60 63.49 -138.74 -69.19
N LYS A 61 64.63 -138.64 -68.47
CA LYS A 61 66.03 -138.48 -68.95
C LYS A 61 66.39 -137.23 -69.78
N PHE A 62 66.89 -136.16 -69.13
CA PHE A 62 68.14 -135.41 -69.46
C PHE A 62 68.48 -134.41 -68.30
N PRO A 63 69.43 -134.71 -67.38
CA PRO A 63 69.49 -134.05 -66.06
C PRO A 63 70.14 -132.64 -65.96
N VAL A 64 70.60 -132.02 -67.04
CA VAL A 64 71.43 -130.79 -66.95
C VAL A 64 70.70 -129.52 -67.42
N ASP A 65 69.76 -129.64 -68.36
CA ASP A 65 69.04 -128.47 -68.89
C ASP A 65 67.92 -127.98 -67.96
N ALA A 66 67.25 -128.90 -67.27
CA ALA A 66 66.19 -128.56 -66.29
C ALA A 66 66.74 -127.85 -65.04
N ALA A 67 68.00 -128.07 -64.68
CA ALA A 67 68.68 -127.35 -63.61
C ALA A 67 69.10 -125.95 -64.07
N ARG A 68 69.60 -125.82 -65.31
CA ARG A 68 69.97 -124.53 -65.92
C ARG A 68 68.78 -123.61 -66.12
N GLN A 69 67.63 -124.15 -66.53
CA GLN A 69 66.40 -123.36 -66.72
C GLN A 69 65.81 -122.89 -65.40
N ARG A 70 65.85 -123.72 -64.35
CA ARG A 70 65.46 -123.31 -62.98
C ARG A 70 66.41 -122.27 -62.39
N ALA A 71 67.72 -122.43 -62.57
CA ALA A 71 68.71 -121.44 -62.15
C ALA A 71 68.52 -120.11 -62.90
N SER A 72 68.19 -120.14 -64.20
CA SER A 72 67.88 -118.94 -64.99
C SER A 72 66.60 -118.26 -64.53
N MET A 73 65.56 -119.01 -64.15
CA MET A 73 64.31 -118.48 -63.65
C MET A 73 64.46 -117.87 -62.24
N LEU A 74 65.19 -118.54 -61.35
CA LEU A 74 65.57 -117.99 -60.05
C LEU A 74 66.45 -116.75 -60.20
N ASN A 75 67.41 -116.74 -61.13
CA ASN A 75 68.21 -115.55 -61.41
C ASN A 75 67.36 -114.41 -61.98
N ALA A 76 66.40 -114.68 -62.87
CA ALA A 76 65.48 -113.67 -63.38
C ALA A 76 64.54 -113.13 -62.28
N GLN A 77 64.09 -113.99 -61.37
CA GLN A 77 63.27 -113.60 -60.23
C GLN A 77 64.07 -112.78 -59.21
N VAL A 78 65.29 -113.21 -58.89
CA VAL A 78 66.20 -112.48 -57.99
C VAL A 78 66.62 -111.15 -58.64
N ALA A 79 66.87 -111.13 -59.94
CA ALA A 79 67.14 -109.90 -60.68
C ALA A 79 65.93 -108.95 -60.67
N GLY A 80 64.71 -109.47 -60.92
CA GLY A 80 63.49 -108.66 -60.86
C GLY A 80 63.17 -108.17 -59.43
N MET A 81 63.45 -108.97 -58.40
CA MET A 81 63.35 -108.54 -57.00
C MET A 81 64.42 -107.48 -56.67
N ALA A 82 65.64 -107.63 -57.18
CA ALA A 82 66.70 -106.65 -57.02
C ALA A 82 66.35 -105.33 -57.72
N GLU A 83 65.79 -105.37 -58.93
CA GLU A 83 65.27 -104.20 -59.65
C GLU A 83 64.12 -103.54 -58.89
N HIS A 84 63.18 -104.33 -58.34
CA HIS A 84 62.10 -103.80 -57.52
C HIS A 84 62.60 -103.14 -56.23
N PHE A 85 63.56 -103.77 -55.53
CA PHE A 85 64.19 -103.15 -54.35
C PHE A 85 65.00 -101.92 -54.72
N GLN A 86 65.69 -101.90 -55.87
CA GLN A 86 66.35 -100.70 -56.37
C GLN A 86 65.35 -99.58 -56.64
N GLN A 87 64.18 -99.88 -57.21
CA GLN A 87 63.10 -98.91 -57.39
C GLN A 87 62.56 -98.41 -56.04
N GLN A 88 62.31 -99.31 -55.08
CA GLN A 88 61.82 -98.92 -53.76
C GLN A 88 62.85 -98.13 -52.95
N PHE A 89 64.15 -98.47 -53.03
CA PHE A 89 65.21 -97.69 -52.40
C PHE A 89 65.40 -96.34 -53.10
N ALA A 90 65.25 -96.26 -54.42
CA ALA A 90 65.30 -94.97 -55.13
C ALA A 90 64.13 -94.06 -54.70
N LEU A 91 62.92 -94.62 -54.52
CA LEU A 91 61.78 -93.89 -53.97
C LEU A 91 62.02 -93.47 -52.52
N LEU A 92 62.47 -94.39 -51.65
CA LEU A 92 62.76 -94.08 -50.25
C LEU A 92 63.89 -93.07 -50.10
N VAL A 93 64.94 -93.15 -50.91
CA VAL A 93 66.03 -92.15 -50.93
C VAL A 93 65.51 -90.81 -51.45
N GLY A 94 64.59 -90.79 -52.41
CA GLY A 94 63.90 -89.57 -52.85
C GLY A 94 63.03 -88.94 -51.76
N GLU A 95 62.26 -89.76 -51.04
CA GLU A 95 61.45 -89.33 -49.89
C GLU A 95 62.34 -88.88 -48.72
N LEU A 96 63.42 -89.61 -48.41
CA LEU A 96 64.40 -89.22 -47.40
C LEU A 96 65.16 -87.96 -47.80
N HIS A 97 65.48 -87.74 -49.08
CA HIS A 97 66.07 -86.48 -49.52
C HIS A 97 65.10 -85.32 -49.40
N THR A 98 63.80 -85.55 -49.61
CA THR A 98 62.76 -84.53 -49.43
C THR A 98 62.53 -84.20 -47.95
N VAL A 99 62.59 -85.20 -47.07
CA VAL A 99 62.44 -85.04 -45.61
C VAL A 99 63.72 -84.54 -44.95
N ALA A 100 64.88 -84.90 -45.50
CA ALA A 100 66.20 -84.46 -45.05
C ALA A 100 66.74 -83.28 -45.87
N ASP A 101 65.88 -82.54 -46.58
CA ASP A 101 66.22 -81.26 -47.19
C ASP A 101 66.16 -80.17 -46.11
N PRO A 102 67.31 -79.76 -45.52
CA PRO A 102 67.33 -78.75 -44.49
C PRO A 102 66.87 -77.38 -45.01
N ASP A 103 67.07 -77.09 -46.30
CA ASP A 103 66.71 -75.80 -46.91
C ASP A 103 65.18 -75.67 -47.03
N ALA A 104 64.50 -76.78 -47.38
CA ALA A 104 63.03 -76.84 -47.39
C ALA A 104 62.42 -76.69 -45.98
N ALA A 105 63.06 -77.27 -44.95
CA ALA A 105 62.63 -77.12 -43.57
C ALA A 105 62.88 -75.70 -43.03
N GLU A 106 64.02 -75.09 -43.35
CA GLU A 106 64.33 -73.70 -43.01
C GLU A 106 63.33 -72.74 -43.68
N ALA A 107 63.02 -72.92 -44.96
CA ALA A 107 62.02 -72.12 -45.66
C ALA A 107 60.61 -72.24 -45.01
N GLN A 108 60.21 -73.44 -44.57
CA GLN A 108 58.94 -73.63 -43.85
C GLN A 108 58.95 -72.97 -42.47
N ILE A 109 60.05 -73.07 -41.72
CA ILE A 109 60.19 -72.41 -40.41
C ILE A 109 60.14 -70.89 -40.57
N GLU A 110 60.84 -70.33 -41.56
CA GLU A 110 60.79 -68.88 -41.84
C GLU A 110 59.40 -68.44 -42.31
N ALA A 111 58.70 -69.22 -43.12
CA ALA A 111 57.29 -68.96 -43.46
C ALA A 111 56.38 -68.99 -42.22
N MET A 112 56.50 -70.01 -41.36
CA MET A 112 55.73 -70.09 -40.10
C MET A 112 56.06 -68.94 -39.14
N LYS A 113 57.33 -68.51 -39.06
CA LYS A 113 57.74 -67.34 -38.27
C LYS A 113 57.16 -66.05 -38.84
N ALA A 114 57.14 -65.89 -40.17
CA ALA A 114 56.53 -64.74 -40.82
C ALA A 114 55.02 -64.68 -40.57
N ASP A 115 54.31 -65.81 -40.72
CA ASP A 115 52.87 -65.92 -40.41
C ASP A 115 52.59 -65.65 -38.93
N ALA A 116 53.41 -66.18 -38.02
CA ALA A 116 53.28 -65.92 -36.59
C ALA A 116 53.55 -64.44 -36.26
N ALA A 117 54.56 -63.82 -36.87
CA ALA A 117 54.85 -62.41 -36.71
C ALA A 117 53.69 -61.53 -37.24
N GLU A 118 53.09 -61.89 -38.37
CA GLU A 118 51.90 -61.21 -38.91
C GLU A 118 50.70 -61.35 -37.98
N GLN A 119 50.44 -62.56 -37.45
CA GLN A 119 49.35 -62.79 -36.50
C GLN A 119 49.55 -61.98 -35.21
N VAL A 120 50.77 -61.94 -34.67
CA VAL A 120 51.11 -61.12 -33.48
C VAL A 120 50.95 -59.64 -33.79
N ALA A 121 51.44 -59.16 -34.94
CA ALA A 121 51.30 -57.76 -35.34
C ALA A 121 49.82 -57.37 -35.52
N SER A 122 49.01 -58.23 -36.15
CA SER A 122 47.57 -58.04 -36.32
C SER A 122 46.82 -58.06 -34.99
N ALA A 123 47.17 -58.96 -34.07
CA ALA A 123 46.61 -59.01 -32.73
C ALA A 123 46.98 -57.76 -31.92
N ALA A 124 48.25 -57.34 -31.94
CA ALA A 124 48.71 -56.11 -31.30
C ALA A 124 48.03 -54.86 -31.88
N ALA A 125 47.87 -54.78 -33.21
CA ALA A 125 47.15 -53.68 -33.85
C ALA A 125 45.66 -53.64 -33.49
N ARG A 126 45.01 -54.80 -33.30
CA ARG A 126 43.63 -54.86 -32.79
C ARG A 126 43.54 -54.46 -31.32
N ALA A 127 44.47 -54.93 -30.48
CA ALA A 127 44.54 -54.56 -29.07
C ALA A 127 44.76 -53.06 -28.88
N ASN A 128 45.72 -52.47 -29.60
CA ASN A 128 45.99 -51.03 -29.54
C ASN A 128 44.77 -50.21 -29.99
N ARG A 129 44.09 -50.60 -31.07
CA ARG A 129 42.85 -49.92 -31.50
C ARG A 129 41.74 -50.01 -30.47
N ALA A 130 41.57 -51.18 -29.84
CA ALA A 130 40.58 -51.36 -28.78
C ALA A 130 40.91 -50.52 -27.55
N GLU A 131 42.19 -50.43 -27.17
CA GLU A 131 42.64 -49.59 -26.06
C GLU A 131 42.45 -48.09 -26.36
N THR A 132 42.80 -47.63 -27.57
CA THR A 132 42.54 -46.26 -27.98
C THR A 132 41.04 -45.95 -27.97
N ALA A 133 40.20 -46.82 -28.54
CA ALA A 133 38.75 -46.63 -28.53
C ALA A 133 38.17 -46.61 -27.11
N MET A 134 38.70 -47.44 -26.19
CA MET A 134 38.31 -47.41 -24.78
C MET A 134 38.69 -46.08 -24.12
N ARG A 135 39.92 -45.58 -24.34
CA ARG A 135 40.37 -44.30 -23.79
C ARG A 135 39.57 -43.12 -24.34
N GLU A 136 39.23 -43.14 -25.64
CA GLU A 136 38.37 -42.13 -26.27
C GLU A 136 36.96 -42.16 -25.64
N ALA A 137 36.36 -43.34 -25.50
CA ALA A 137 35.04 -43.47 -24.87
C ALA A 137 35.03 -43.05 -23.38
N GLU A 138 36.12 -43.30 -22.65
CA GLU A 138 36.28 -42.83 -21.26
C GLU A 138 36.43 -41.30 -21.20
N ALA A 139 37.17 -40.71 -22.14
CA ALA A 139 37.31 -39.26 -22.25
C ALA A 139 35.97 -38.59 -22.59
N ASP A 140 35.25 -39.11 -23.58
CA ASP A 140 33.92 -38.61 -23.98
C ASP A 140 32.92 -38.70 -22.82
N ARG A 141 32.95 -39.81 -22.06
CA ARG A 141 32.12 -39.97 -20.87
C ARG A 141 32.48 -38.96 -19.79
N ALA A 142 33.77 -38.74 -19.53
CA ALA A 142 34.22 -37.77 -18.54
C ALA A 142 33.82 -36.33 -18.92
N GLU A 143 33.90 -35.98 -20.20
CA GLU A 143 33.43 -34.68 -20.71
C GLU A 143 31.91 -34.53 -20.57
N ALA A 144 31.14 -35.57 -20.91
CA ALA A 144 29.69 -35.57 -20.75
C ALA A 144 29.26 -35.45 -19.28
N ASP A 145 29.92 -36.17 -18.38
CA ASP A 145 29.66 -36.11 -16.93
C ASP A 145 30.01 -34.70 -16.39
N ALA A 146 31.14 -34.12 -16.80
CA ALA A 146 31.52 -32.76 -16.41
C ALA A 146 30.52 -31.70 -16.91
N ALA A 147 30.06 -31.80 -18.16
CA ALA A 147 29.05 -30.89 -18.71
C ALA A 147 27.68 -31.04 -18.01
N ALA A 148 27.32 -32.26 -17.60
CA ALA A 148 26.11 -32.53 -16.83
C ALA A 148 26.20 -31.94 -15.41
N GLU A 149 27.35 -32.04 -14.75
CA GLU A 149 27.60 -31.43 -13.44
C GLU A 149 27.53 -29.91 -13.50
N GLU A 150 28.16 -29.27 -14.50
CA GLU A 150 28.08 -27.82 -14.70
C GLU A 150 26.65 -27.36 -14.95
N SER A 151 25.91 -28.07 -15.80
CA SER A 151 24.50 -27.78 -16.09
C SER A 151 23.63 -27.93 -14.83
N ALA A 152 23.88 -28.96 -14.03
CA ALA A 152 23.17 -29.17 -12.77
C ALA A 152 23.48 -28.05 -11.76
N ALA A 153 24.74 -27.61 -11.66
CA ALA A 153 25.15 -26.50 -10.81
C ALA A 153 24.46 -25.18 -11.22
N LEU A 154 24.50 -24.84 -12.51
CA LEU A 154 23.82 -23.66 -13.05
C LEU A 154 22.30 -23.70 -12.81
N ALA A 155 21.68 -24.87 -12.96
CA ALA A 155 20.24 -25.03 -12.70
C ALA A 155 19.90 -24.85 -11.22
N VAL A 156 20.79 -25.22 -10.29
CA VAL A 156 20.61 -24.95 -8.84
C VAL A 156 20.78 -23.47 -8.54
N GLU A 157 21.79 -22.81 -9.13
CA GLU A 157 22.03 -21.38 -8.96
C GLU A 157 20.84 -20.55 -9.47
N LEU A 158 20.34 -20.84 -10.68
CA LEU A 158 19.18 -20.16 -11.26
C LEU A 158 17.91 -20.36 -10.42
N ARG A 159 17.67 -21.58 -9.89
CA ARG A 159 16.52 -21.82 -8.99
C ARG A 159 16.64 -21.01 -7.71
N THR A 160 17.84 -20.94 -7.14
CA THR A 160 18.11 -20.15 -5.92
C THR A 160 17.89 -18.66 -6.18
N ALA A 161 18.38 -18.14 -7.32
CA ALA A 161 18.18 -16.76 -7.72
C ALA A 161 16.70 -16.44 -7.96
N LEU A 162 15.95 -17.33 -8.62
CA LEU A 162 14.51 -17.18 -8.82
C LEU A 162 13.75 -17.15 -7.49
N GLN A 163 14.08 -18.04 -6.55
CA GLN A 163 13.47 -18.04 -5.22
C GLN A 163 13.76 -16.74 -4.46
N ALA A 164 15.00 -16.23 -4.52
CA ALA A 164 15.35 -14.95 -3.91
C ALA A 164 14.58 -13.77 -4.53
N LEU A 165 14.42 -13.76 -5.86
CA LEU A 165 13.63 -12.75 -6.56
C LEU A 165 12.14 -12.84 -6.22
N GLN A 166 11.59 -14.05 -6.11
CA GLN A 166 10.19 -14.26 -5.70
C GLN A 166 9.95 -13.80 -4.26
N GLN A 167 10.86 -14.09 -3.34
CA GLN A 167 10.78 -13.60 -1.96
C GLN A 167 10.83 -12.07 -1.92
N ARG A 168 11.75 -11.45 -2.67
CA ARG A 168 11.84 -9.99 -2.76
C ARG A 168 10.60 -9.36 -3.39
N ALA A 169 10.00 -10.00 -4.39
CA ALA A 169 8.75 -9.54 -4.98
C ALA A 169 7.61 -9.58 -3.95
N ALA A 170 7.48 -10.69 -3.21
CA ALA A 170 6.48 -10.82 -2.15
C ALA A 170 6.64 -9.76 -1.04
N THR A 171 7.87 -9.49 -0.60
CA THR A 171 8.11 -8.42 0.40
C THR A 171 7.75 -7.04 -0.15
N LEU A 172 8.06 -6.76 -1.43
CA LEU A 172 7.70 -5.49 -2.04
C LEU A 172 6.18 -5.34 -2.21
N GLU A 173 5.46 -6.43 -2.50
CA GLU A 173 4.00 -6.42 -2.56
C GLU A 173 3.38 -6.13 -1.17
N GLU A 174 3.93 -6.73 -0.11
CA GLU A 174 3.51 -6.46 1.27
C GLU A 174 3.81 -5.00 1.69
N ASP A 175 5.00 -4.49 1.35
CA ASP A 175 5.39 -3.10 1.60
C ASP A 175 4.46 -2.12 0.84
N LEU A 176 4.14 -2.41 -0.42
CA LEU A 176 3.23 -1.60 -1.23
C LEU A 176 1.80 -1.62 -0.68
N PHE A 177 1.33 -2.76 -0.19
CA PHE A 177 0.04 -2.87 0.46
C PHE A 177 -0.01 -2.02 1.74
N THR A 178 1.00 -2.15 2.59
CA THR A 178 1.13 -1.37 3.83
C THR A 178 1.19 0.13 3.53
N ALA A 179 2.02 0.54 2.56
CA ALA A 179 2.11 1.94 2.13
C ALA A 179 0.79 2.47 1.57
N SER A 180 0.01 1.63 0.87
CA SER A 180 -1.32 1.99 0.38
C SER A 180 -2.31 2.21 1.53
N GLU A 181 -2.33 1.34 2.54
CA GLU A 181 -3.19 1.52 3.72
C GLU A 181 -2.82 2.78 4.51
N ASP A 182 -1.52 3.04 4.68
CA ASP A 182 -1.02 4.25 5.34
C ASP A 182 -1.39 5.52 4.55
N ALA A 183 -1.29 5.48 3.21
CA ALA A 183 -1.70 6.58 2.36
C ALA A 183 -3.20 6.87 2.47
N VAL A 184 -4.05 5.82 2.52
CA VAL A 184 -5.49 5.98 2.75
C VAL A 184 -5.76 6.57 4.13
N ARG A 185 -5.09 6.07 5.18
CA ARG A 185 -5.22 6.60 6.55
C ARG A 185 -4.84 8.08 6.62
N ALA A 186 -3.69 8.45 6.06
CA ALA A 186 -3.24 9.84 5.98
C ALA A 186 -4.23 10.73 5.22
N ALA A 187 -4.79 10.25 4.10
CA ALA A 187 -5.80 11.00 3.34
C ALA A 187 -7.08 11.23 4.16
N THR A 188 -7.54 10.24 4.92
CA THR A 188 -8.72 10.40 5.81
C THR A 188 -8.47 11.37 6.97
N GLU A 189 -7.27 11.37 7.53
CA GLU A 189 -6.87 12.31 8.58
C GLU A 189 -6.80 13.75 8.03
N ILE A 190 -6.19 13.94 6.85
CA ILE A 190 -6.15 15.24 6.16
C ILE A 190 -7.57 15.76 5.89
N ALA A 191 -8.48 14.91 5.41
CA ALA A 191 -9.86 15.30 5.17
C ALA A 191 -10.57 15.74 6.46
N THR A 192 -10.35 15.00 7.55
CA THR A 192 -10.91 15.33 8.88
C THR A 192 -10.37 16.67 9.41
N LEU A 193 -9.06 16.89 9.30
CA LEU A 193 -8.42 18.15 9.71
C LEU A 193 -8.89 19.33 8.85
N ALA A 194 -9.13 19.12 7.56
CA ALA A 194 -9.67 20.14 6.66
C ALA A 194 -11.10 20.56 7.06
N ASP A 195 -11.95 19.60 7.42
CA ASP A 195 -13.30 19.86 7.92
C ASP A 195 -13.30 20.60 9.27
N GLN A 196 -12.45 20.17 10.20
CA GLN A 196 -12.25 20.87 11.49
C GLN A 196 -11.78 22.31 11.29
N LYS A 197 -10.82 22.52 10.38
CA LYS A 197 -10.36 23.87 10.02
C LYS A 197 -11.47 24.71 9.41
N GLY A 198 -12.33 24.13 8.56
CA GLY A 198 -13.50 24.80 7.99
C GLY A 198 -14.46 25.26 9.08
N THR A 199 -14.79 24.38 10.03
CA THR A 199 -15.65 24.67 11.18
C THR A 199 -15.08 25.79 12.05
N LEU A 200 -13.80 25.68 12.45
CA LEU A 200 -13.13 26.72 13.25
C LEU A 200 -13.04 28.06 12.53
N SER A 201 -12.90 28.05 11.19
CA SER A 201 -12.91 29.29 10.40
C SER A 201 -14.29 29.94 10.43
N ALA A 202 -15.37 29.15 10.27
CA ALA A 202 -16.74 29.65 10.35
C ALA A 202 -17.02 30.23 11.76
N ASP A 203 -16.64 29.52 12.82
CA ASP A 203 -16.79 30.00 14.19
C ASP A 203 -16.03 31.31 14.43
N ASN A 204 -14.79 31.42 13.96
CA ASN A 204 -14.03 32.67 14.06
C ASN A 204 -14.72 33.84 13.34
N THR A 205 -15.31 33.61 12.16
CA THR A 205 -16.06 34.65 11.46
C THR A 205 -17.31 35.06 12.23
N ALA A 206 -18.04 34.11 12.82
CA ALA A 206 -19.22 34.37 13.63
C ALA A 206 -18.88 35.15 14.91
N ILE A 207 -17.83 34.74 15.63
CA ILE A 207 -17.34 35.45 16.82
C ILE A 207 -16.90 36.87 16.47
N THR A 208 -16.21 37.06 15.34
CA THR A 208 -15.79 38.39 14.89
C THR A 208 -16.99 39.29 14.60
N ALA A 209 -18.04 38.76 13.95
CA ALA A 209 -19.28 39.49 13.71
C ALA A 209 -20.00 39.85 15.02
N GLN A 210 -20.14 38.91 15.95
CA GLN A 210 -20.72 39.14 17.27
C GLN A 210 -19.95 40.21 18.06
N LEU A 211 -18.62 40.22 17.95
CA LEU A 211 -17.78 41.19 18.62
C LEU A 211 -17.92 42.61 18.03
N LEU A 212 -18.12 42.72 16.71
CA LEU A 212 -18.44 44.00 16.06
C LEU A 212 -19.82 44.50 16.50
N GLU A 213 -20.84 43.65 16.50
CA GLU A 213 -22.19 44.01 16.96
C GLU A 213 -22.18 44.43 18.43
N ALA A 214 -21.47 43.70 19.30
CA ALA A 214 -21.31 44.06 20.70
C ALA A 214 -20.61 45.42 20.89
N ARG A 215 -19.59 45.72 20.05
CA ARG A 215 -18.93 47.02 20.06
C ARG A 215 -19.87 48.14 19.62
N GLU A 216 -20.66 47.94 18.57
CA GLU A 216 -21.66 48.92 18.12
C GLU A 216 -22.71 49.19 19.22
N MET A 217 -23.25 48.15 19.85
CA MET A 217 -24.16 48.29 20.99
C MET A 217 -23.52 49.05 22.16
N LEU A 218 -22.25 48.78 22.50
CA LEU A 218 -21.52 49.52 23.53
C LEU A 218 -21.34 50.99 23.16
N THR A 219 -21.03 51.31 21.89
CA THR A 219 -20.92 52.70 21.44
C THR A 219 -22.26 53.44 21.48
N ALA A 220 -23.34 52.79 21.05
CA ALA A 220 -24.68 53.37 21.08
C ALA A 220 -25.18 53.61 22.51
N THR A 221 -24.96 52.64 23.41
CA THR A 221 -25.32 52.78 24.83
C THR A 221 -24.49 53.85 25.53
N ALA A 222 -23.20 53.98 25.20
CA ALA A 222 -22.36 55.07 25.70
C ALA A 222 -22.88 56.44 25.23
N ALA A 223 -23.20 56.59 23.94
CA ALA A 223 -23.76 57.82 23.40
C ALA A 223 -25.10 58.20 24.06
N ALA A 224 -26.01 57.23 24.21
CA ALA A 224 -27.30 57.43 24.88
C ALA A 224 -27.13 57.82 26.37
N LYS A 225 -26.15 57.24 27.06
CA LYS A 225 -25.81 57.62 28.43
C LYS A 225 -25.29 59.06 28.51
N ASP A 226 -24.40 59.45 27.60
CA ASP A 226 -23.84 60.81 27.58
C ASP A 226 -24.92 61.85 27.29
N GLU A 227 -25.84 61.55 26.36
CA GLU A 227 -27.02 62.38 26.08
C GLU A 227 -27.95 62.49 27.29
N ALA A 228 -28.25 61.38 27.97
CA ALA A 228 -29.06 61.39 29.18
C ALA A 228 -28.42 62.20 30.32
N VAL A 229 -27.09 62.12 30.48
CA VAL A 229 -26.34 62.93 31.46
C VAL A 229 -26.38 64.42 31.09
N ALA A 230 -26.25 64.76 29.81
CA ALA A 230 -26.37 66.14 29.35
C ALA A 230 -27.78 66.70 29.61
N ALA A 231 -28.82 65.96 29.23
CA ALA A 231 -30.22 66.33 29.48
C ALA A 231 -30.52 66.50 30.98
N ALA A 232 -29.97 65.63 31.83
CA ALA A 232 -30.12 65.75 33.28
C ALA A 232 -29.46 67.01 33.84
N ARG A 233 -28.29 67.41 33.32
CA ARG A 233 -27.62 68.67 33.69
C ARG A 233 -28.43 69.88 33.26
N ASP A 234 -28.94 69.89 32.03
CA ASP A 234 -29.77 70.98 31.52
C ASP A 234 -31.06 71.13 32.32
N ALA A 235 -31.73 70.01 32.65
CA ALA A 235 -32.90 70.00 33.51
C ALA A 235 -32.60 70.56 34.91
N ALA A 236 -31.44 70.24 35.49
CA ALA A 236 -31.01 70.78 36.77
C ALA A 236 -30.76 72.31 36.71
N VAL A 237 -30.15 72.81 35.63
CA VAL A 237 -29.97 74.25 35.40
C VAL A 237 -31.32 74.96 35.25
N LEU A 238 -32.24 74.40 34.47
CA LEU A 238 -33.59 74.94 34.30
C LEU A 238 -34.34 74.97 35.63
N ALA A 239 -34.28 73.89 36.41
CA ALA A 239 -34.89 73.83 37.74
C ALA A 239 -34.31 74.89 38.69
N SER A 240 -32.99 75.03 38.75
CA SER A 240 -32.32 76.07 39.55
C SER A 240 -32.74 77.48 39.12
N SER A 241 -32.81 77.75 37.81
CA SER A 241 -33.27 79.04 37.28
C SER A 241 -34.74 79.32 37.60
N ALA A 242 -35.60 78.29 37.62
CA ALA A 242 -36.99 78.42 37.99
C ALA A 242 -37.15 78.71 39.49
N THR A 243 -36.38 78.02 40.34
CA THR A 243 -36.31 78.31 41.79
C THR A 243 -35.84 79.74 42.04
N ALA A 244 -34.76 80.19 41.40
CA ALA A 244 -34.26 81.56 41.56
C ALA A 244 -35.29 82.62 41.11
N ARG A 245 -36.03 82.37 40.02
CA ARG A 245 -37.13 83.23 39.59
C ARG A 245 -38.29 83.25 40.59
N ALA A 246 -38.63 82.10 41.17
CA ALA A 246 -39.66 82.01 42.21
C ALA A 246 -39.24 82.78 43.47
N GLU A 247 -38.02 82.60 43.96
CA GLU A 247 -37.45 83.34 45.11
C GLU A 247 -37.44 84.86 44.85
N HIS A 248 -37.07 85.28 43.64
CA HIS A 248 -37.11 86.69 43.26
C HIS A 248 -38.54 87.25 43.26
N ALA A 249 -39.49 86.53 42.65
CA ALA A 249 -40.90 86.93 42.65
C ALA A 249 -41.50 86.97 44.07
N GLU A 250 -41.13 86.03 44.95
CA GLU A 250 -41.51 86.04 46.36
C GLU A 250 -40.93 87.26 47.10
N THR A 251 -39.67 87.60 46.84
CA THR A 251 -39.00 88.78 47.41
C THR A 251 -39.64 90.08 46.94
N GLU A 252 -39.94 90.22 45.64
CA GLU A 252 -40.68 91.37 45.10
C GLU A 252 -42.09 91.46 45.68
N THR A 253 -42.79 90.33 45.83
CA THR A 253 -44.12 90.28 46.45
C THR A 253 -44.06 90.69 47.92
N ALA A 254 -43.03 90.27 48.67
CA ALA A 254 -42.82 90.71 50.05
C ALA A 254 -42.52 92.22 50.13
N SER A 255 -41.69 92.74 49.22
CA SER A 255 -41.37 94.17 49.14
C SER A 255 -42.60 95.03 48.83
N THR A 256 -43.40 94.62 47.85
CA THR A 256 -44.66 95.31 47.50
C THR A 256 -45.68 95.28 48.63
N ARG A 257 -45.80 94.18 49.40
CA ARG A 257 -46.61 94.13 50.62
C ARG A 257 -46.12 95.13 51.67
N ASN A 258 -44.81 95.19 51.93
CA ASN A 258 -44.23 96.15 52.88
C ASN A 258 -44.48 97.59 52.44
N GLN A 259 -44.33 97.91 51.15
CA GLN A 259 -44.65 99.23 50.61
C GLN A 259 -46.13 99.58 50.78
N LEU A 260 -47.04 98.62 50.57
CA LEU A 260 -48.47 98.81 50.76
C LEU A 260 -48.81 99.07 52.23
N ASP A 261 -48.21 98.31 53.16
CA ASP A 261 -48.41 98.51 54.60
C ASP A 261 -47.83 99.84 55.08
N GLN A 262 -46.67 100.25 54.55
CA GLN A 262 -46.14 101.59 54.78
C GLN A 262 -47.10 102.67 54.27
N ALA A 263 -47.60 102.57 53.04
CA ALA A 263 -48.56 103.52 52.48
C ALA A 263 -49.89 103.56 53.27
N ARG A 264 -50.35 102.42 53.81
CA ARG A 264 -51.50 102.37 54.72
C ARG A 264 -51.23 103.16 56.00
N THR A 265 -50.05 102.96 56.59
CA THR A 265 -49.63 103.64 57.83
C THR A 265 -49.48 105.15 57.61
N GLU A 266 -48.87 105.57 56.49
CA GLU A 266 -48.76 106.98 56.07
C GLU A 266 -50.13 107.60 55.83
N ARG A 267 -51.06 106.89 55.17
CA ARG A 267 -52.44 107.34 54.98
C ARG A 267 -53.19 107.50 56.30
N GLU A 268 -53.01 106.59 57.25
CA GLU A 268 -53.61 106.67 58.58
C GLU A 268 -53.04 107.85 59.37
N ALA A 269 -51.73 108.08 59.32
CA ALA A 269 -51.08 109.25 59.90
C ALA A 269 -51.60 110.56 59.29
N ALA A 270 -51.70 110.65 57.96
CA ALA A 270 -52.26 111.81 57.26
C ALA A 270 -53.73 112.06 57.62
N ARG A 271 -54.54 111.00 57.81
CA ARG A 271 -55.92 111.11 58.30
C ARG A 271 -55.97 111.63 59.73
N ALA A 272 -55.10 111.14 60.62
CA ALA A 272 -55.00 111.63 61.99
C ALA A 272 -54.58 113.11 62.02
N GLU A 273 -53.62 113.51 61.19
CA GLU A 273 -53.20 114.90 61.04
C GLU A 273 -54.34 115.78 60.49
N ALA A 274 -55.08 115.31 59.48
CA ALA A 274 -56.25 116.02 58.96
C ALA A 274 -57.34 116.20 60.03
N LEU A 275 -57.58 115.20 60.89
CA LEU A 275 -58.49 115.33 62.03
C LEU A 275 -57.99 116.37 63.05
N VAL A 276 -56.69 116.39 63.35
CA VAL A 276 -56.08 117.41 64.22
C VAL A 276 -56.22 118.81 63.62
N LEU A 277 -55.94 118.96 62.32
CA LEU A 277 -56.10 120.23 61.61
C LEU A 277 -57.56 120.68 61.57
N THR A 278 -58.50 119.76 61.39
CA THR A 278 -59.95 120.04 61.45
C THR A 278 -60.35 120.52 62.84
N GLY A 279 -59.91 119.83 63.90
CA GLY A 279 -60.16 120.26 65.28
C GLY A 279 -59.54 121.62 65.61
N ARG A 280 -58.34 121.92 65.08
CA ARG A 280 -57.73 123.26 65.18
C ARG A 280 -58.54 124.32 64.43
N LEU A 281 -59.04 124.01 63.23
CA LEU A 281 -59.89 124.92 62.47
C LEU A 281 -61.19 125.22 63.22
N GLU A 282 -61.84 124.22 63.78
CA GLU A 282 -63.04 124.39 64.62
C GLU A 282 -62.74 125.26 65.86
N MET A 283 -61.59 125.06 66.50
CA MET A 283 -61.14 125.91 67.60
C MET A 283 -60.97 127.37 67.15
N VAL A 284 -60.28 127.62 66.03
CA VAL A 284 -60.10 128.97 65.48
C VAL A 284 -61.43 129.61 65.07
N ILE A 285 -62.37 128.82 64.52
CA ILE A 285 -63.73 129.26 64.21
C ILE A 285 -64.46 129.68 65.50
N SER A 286 -64.37 128.87 66.56
CA SER A 286 -64.96 129.19 67.87
C SER A 286 -64.36 130.44 68.51
N GLU A 287 -63.04 130.61 68.43
CA GLU A 287 -62.34 131.82 68.87
C GLU A 287 -62.78 133.06 68.08
N ARG A 288 -62.86 132.95 66.75
CA ARG A 288 -63.40 134.00 65.87
C ARG A 288 -64.83 134.36 66.26
N ASP A 289 -65.70 133.38 66.42
CA ASP A 289 -67.11 133.61 66.73
C ASP A 289 -67.28 134.22 68.13
N SER A 290 -66.46 133.80 69.09
CA SER A 290 -66.38 134.41 70.42
C SER A 290 -65.89 135.87 70.36
N ALA A 291 -64.88 136.16 69.54
CA ALA A 291 -64.39 137.51 69.31
C ALA A 291 -65.44 138.38 68.62
N VAL A 292 -66.16 137.86 67.62
CA VAL A 292 -67.29 138.54 66.96
C VAL A 292 -68.40 138.84 67.97
N ALA A 293 -68.76 137.87 68.82
CA ALA A 293 -69.75 138.07 69.87
C ALA A 293 -69.28 139.12 70.91
N GLN A 294 -67.98 139.18 71.21
CA GLN A 294 -67.41 140.19 72.10
C GLN A 294 -67.45 141.58 71.48
N VAL A 295 -67.10 141.71 70.19
CA VAL A 295 -67.22 142.97 69.44
C VAL A 295 -68.69 143.41 69.34
N ALA A 296 -69.63 142.48 69.15
CA ALA A 296 -71.05 142.79 69.15
C ALA A 296 -71.54 143.30 70.51
N ARG A 297 -71.06 142.70 71.62
CA ARG A 297 -71.32 143.20 72.99
C ARG A 297 -70.72 144.59 73.23
N GLU A 298 -69.46 144.80 72.87
CA GLU A 298 -68.79 146.11 72.94
C GLU A 298 -69.55 147.18 72.16
N ARG A 299 -70.03 146.84 70.96
CA ARG A 299 -70.84 147.74 70.13
C ARG A 299 -72.18 148.06 70.78
N SER A 300 -72.87 147.06 71.34
CA SER A 300 -74.10 147.27 72.13
C SER A 300 -73.84 148.20 73.33
N TYR A 301 -72.75 148.00 74.07
CA TYR A 301 -72.38 148.87 75.19
C TYR A 301 -72.06 150.29 74.73
N ALA A 302 -71.37 150.46 73.60
CA ALA A 302 -71.07 151.76 73.02
C ALA A 302 -72.35 152.47 72.55
N GLU A 303 -73.24 151.78 71.85
CA GLU A 303 -74.55 152.30 71.42
C GLU A 303 -75.41 152.70 72.63
N GLN A 304 -75.38 151.91 73.70
CA GLN A 304 -76.08 152.24 74.94
C GLN A 304 -75.50 153.49 75.63
N ARG A 305 -74.17 153.61 75.72
CA ARG A 305 -73.51 154.84 76.22
C ARG A 305 -73.85 156.07 75.40
N VAL A 306 -73.91 155.95 74.07
CA VAL A 306 -74.31 157.06 73.18
C VAL A 306 -75.75 157.48 73.45
N THR A 307 -76.62 156.50 73.70
CA THR A 307 -78.04 156.74 74.03
C THR A 307 -78.17 157.43 75.39
N ASP A 308 -77.44 156.97 76.42
CA ASP A 308 -77.43 157.56 77.76
C ASP A 308 -76.90 158.99 77.73
N VAL A 309 -75.84 159.26 76.96
CA VAL A 309 -75.29 160.63 76.78
C VAL A 309 -76.30 161.54 76.07
N ARG A 310 -77.01 161.05 75.05
CA ARG A 310 -78.08 161.81 74.40
C ARG A 310 -79.22 162.13 75.38
N ALA A 311 -79.67 161.15 76.15
CA ALA A 311 -80.71 161.35 77.16
C ALA A 311 -80.28 162.38 78.23
N ALA A 312 -79.02 162.33 78.69
CA ALA A 312 -78.49 163.31 79.64
C ALA A 312 -78.41 164.73 79.04
N HIS A 313 -78.04 164.86 77.75
CA HIS A 313 -78.04 166.15 77.06
C HIS A 313 -79.46 166.70 76.84
N GLU A 314 -80.43 165.86 76.50
CA GLU A 314 -81.84 166.27 76.39
C GLU A 314 -82.39 166.77 77.73
N GLN A 315 -82.03 166.12 78.85
CA GLN A 315 -82.36 166.60 80.19
C GLN A 315 -81.72 167.96 80.52
N GLN A 316 -80.46 168.19 80.13
CA GLN A 316 -79.79 169.50 80.31
C GLN A 316 -80.46 170.60 79.48
N VAL A 317 -80.89 170.32 78.25
CA VAL A 317 -81.62 171.28 77.42
C VAL A 317 -82.99 171.60 78.02
N ALA A 318 -83.68 170.62 78.60
CA ALA A 318 -84.95 170.83 79.29
C ALA A 318 -84.79 171.72 80.54
N LEU A 319 -83.72 171.52 81.33
CA LEU A 319 -83.39 172.34 82.50
C LEU A 319 -83.08 173.79 82.11
N LEU A 320 -82.28 174.00 81.07
CA LEU A 320 -81.92 175.34 80.58
C LEU A 320 -83.13 176.11 80.01
N ARG A 321 -84.13 175.40 79.45
CA ARG A 321 -85.39 176.02 79.01
C ARG A 321 -86.25 176.47 80.19
N ALA A 322 -86.30 175.69 81.27
CA ALA A 322 -87.05 176.03 82.47
C ALA A 322 -86.45 177.25 83.22
N GLU A 323 -85.11 177.39 83.24
CA GLU A 323 -84.42 178.56 83.82
C GLU A 323 -84.66 179.85 83.02
N LEU A 324 -84.84 179.75 81.69
CA LEU A 324 -85.15 180.89 80.82
C LEU A 324 -86.58 181.43 81.02
N GLU A 325 -87.53 180.55 81.37
CA GLU A 325 -88.92 180.93 81.64
C GLU A 325 -89.10 181.61 83.01
N GLN A 326 -88.29 181.24 84.01
CA GLN A 326 -88.32 181.87 85.33
C GLN A 326 -87.74 183.29 85.32
N SER A 327 -86.77 183.57 84.44
CA SER A 327 -86.16 184.90 84.32
C SER A 327 -87.06 185.95 83.65
N HIS A 328 -88.10 185.53 82.93
CA HIS A 328 -89.03 186.44 82.23
C HIS A 328 -90.25 186.91 83.06
N MET A 329 -90.52 186.30 84.22
CA MET A 329 -91.74 186.56 85.02
C MET A 329 -91.52 187.51 86.22
N GLY A 330 -90.28 187.92 86.51
CA GLY A 330 -89.95 188.73 87.70
C GLY A 330 -89.89 190.26 87.50
N GLU A 331 -89.89 190.78 86.27
CA GLU A 331 -89.64 192.21 85.99
C GLU A 331 -90.90 193.07 85.73
N ARG A 332 -92.10 192.62 86.09
CA ARG A 332 -93.34 193.46 86.02
C ARG A 332 -94.29 193.21 87.20
N GLU A 333 -94.01 193.87 88.33
CA GLU A 333 -94.91 194.67 89.19
C GLU A 333 -94.25 195.00 90.55
#